data_AF-A0A1K0FGE9-F1
#
_entry.id   AF-A0A1K0FGE9-F1
#
_cell.length_a   1.000
_cell.length_b   1.000
_cell.length_c   1.000
_cell.angle_alpha   90.00
_cell.angle_beta   90.00
_cell.angle_gamma   90.00
#
_symmetry.space_group_name_H-M   'P 1'
#
loop_
_entity.id
_entity.type
_entity.pdbx_description
1 polymer ?
#
loop_
_entity_poly.entity_id
_entity_poly.type
_entity_poly.pdbx_seq_one_letter_code
_entity_poly.pdbx_strand_id
1 'polypeptide(L)'
;MIEVPPAEAATGATKVVWTPEHGPLTVTIPPGTVDGAVVWVPTPAGTVAVTIRVPTALTPPPVTAPPFPASGPPTATPPFPASGPPAAPPLPASGPPAAAYPPPGYPPADGYPAPGGNPPPGAYAPSGAYVPPGAYGPPPAKPRTGRRNLIIGLSLAALLVVGCCGVGLAFSQSDDDTSEAGKRSGIGAATPTGTGPMSPQQYAQLLAASDNAIRVPFAKLNTGDPAAFARAAQAAAPVIHAEAGKLRATEPPAGAQSVHAQLTHQLDSLGDMVEDTAGAKQECPAASPFATVLRSGWAGGLRENARKLAAADTTYKFGTFLPAAPKEQKRRLKNGTFVKQSGAGGLGHLKIKNGASDTTISLVPSKGTKPKPVFTVYVRGGGTYTAKGIQDGTYRIYTASGEDWNADKKGFTRDCAYSKFDDTFKFTTTASSTSIWTITLTPVVGGNASTSDVDPSTFPN
;
A
#
# COMPACT_ATOMS: atom_id res chain seq x y z
N MET A 1 -1.23 18.39 6.94
CA MET A 1 -0.98 17.64 8.19
C MET A 1 0.03 18.43 9.02
N ILE A 2 -0.14 18.55 10.33
CA ILE A 2 0.76 19.29 11.22
C ILE A 2 1.13 18.44 12.44
N GLU A 3 2.36 18.55 12.92
CA GLU A 3 2.80 17.86 14.14
C GLU A 3 2.68 18.76 15.37
N VAL A 4 2.07 18.21 16.43
CA VAL A 4 1.78 18.90 17.69
C VAL A 4 2.29 18.03 18.83
N PRO A 5 3.30 18.48 19.60
CA PRO A 5 3.77 17.78 20.79
C PRO A 5 2.61 17.44 21.76
N PRO A 6 2.65 16.27 22.44
CA PRO A 6 1.60 15.85 23.37
C PRO A 6 1.24 16.88 24.45
N ALA A 7 2.20 17.67 24.92
CA ALA A 7 1.95 18.72 25.90
C ALA A 7 1.06 19.85 25.33
N GLU A 8 1.35 20.32 24.11
CA GLU A 8 0.56 21.35 23.43
C GLU A 8 -0.83 20.83 23.01
N ALA A 9 -0.92 19.55 22.63
CA ALA A 9 -2.20 18.90 22.33
C ALA A 9 -3.09 18.76 23.59
N ALA A 10 -2.47 18.54 24.76
CA ALA A 10 -3.17 18.48 26.04
C ALA A 10 -3.67 19.87 26.51
N THR A 11 -2.83 20.91 26.44
CA THR A 11 -3.20 22.27 26.91
C THR A 11 -3.96 23.12 25.89
N GLY A 12 -3.94 22.73 24.62
CA GLY A 12 -4.33 23.58 23.50
C GLY A 12 -3.21 24.55 23.11
N ALA A 13 -3.17 24.93 21.83
CA ALA A 13 -2.15 25.82 21.26
C ALA A 13 -2.62 26.47 19.96
N THR A 14 -2.04 27.61 19.58
CA THR A 14 -2.25 28.23 18.26
C THR A 14 -0.95 28.21 17.47
N LYS A 15 -0.97 27.66 16.24
CA LYS A 15 0.20 27.58 15.35
C LYS A 15 -0.05 28.31 14.04
N VAL A 16 0.98 28.97 13.52
CA VAL A 16 0.99 29.49 12.14
C VAL A 16 1.70 28.47 11.26
N VAL A 17 1.04 28.04 10.19
CA VAL A 17 1.47 26.95 9.31
C VAL A 17 1.45 27.45 7.88
N TRP A 18 2.58 27.41 7.18
CA TRP A 18 2.65 27.90 5.81
C TRP A 18 2.26 26.81 4.81
N THR A 19 1.43 27.16 3.83
CA THR A 19 0.99 26.27 2.74
C THR A 19 1.25 26.89 1.37
N PRO A 20 1.63 26.11 0.35
CA PRO A 20 1.84 26.63 -1.00
C PRO A 20 0.59 27.25 -1.65
N GLU A 21 -0.60 26.78 -1.27
CA GLU A 21 -1.88 27.13 -1.90
C GLU A 21 -2.61 28.28 -1.19
N HIS A 22 -2.42 28.44 0.13
CA HIS A 22 -3.14 29.43 0.94
C HIS A 22 -2.24 30.35 1.78
N GLY A 23 -0.90 30.20 1.69
CA GLY A 23 0.03 31.00 2.47
C GLY A 23 0.01 30.64 3.98
N PRO A 24 0.26 31.60 4.88
CA PRO A 24 0.26 31.35 6.32
C PRO A 24 -1.17 31.17 6.87
N LEU A 25 -1.42 30.02 7.48
CA LEU A 25 -2.68 29.64 8.11
C LEU A 25 -2.53 29.58 9.64
N THR A 26 -3.41 30.27 10.36
CA THR A 26 -3.47 30.20 11.83
C THR A 26 -4.39 29.06 12.25
N VAL A 27 -3.82 28.00 12.83
CA VAL A 27 -4.51 26.79 13.28
C VAL A 27 -4.64 26.82 14.80
N THR A 28 -5.88 26.90 15.31
CA THR A 28 -6.17 26.78 16.75
C THR A 28 -6.46 25.33 17.11
N ILE A 29 -5.65 24.76 17.99
CA ILE A 29 -5.72 23.36 18.45
C ILE A 29 -6.46 23.35 19.80
N PRO A 30 -7.63 22.70 19.90
CA PRO A 30 -8.34 22.58 21.17
C PRO A 30 -7.54 21.80 22.23
N PRO A 31 -7.69 22.12 23.53
CA PRO A 31 -7.16 21.28 24.61
C PRO A 31 -7.75 19.86 24.55
N GLY A 32 -6.92 18.84 24.79
CA GLY A 32 -7.30 17.43 24.71
C GLY A 32 -7.35 16.85 23.27
N THR A 33 -6.68 17.48 22.31
CA THR A 33 -6.61 16.98 20.93
C THR A 33 -5.83 15.66 20.84
N VAL A 34 -6.35 14.69 20.07
CA VAL A 34 -5.74 13.37 19.85
C VAL A 34 -5.11 13.24 18.45
N ASP A 35 -4.24 12.24 18.23
CA ASP A 35 -3.69 11.94 16.91
C ASP A 35 -4.81 11.66 15.88
N GLY A 36 -4.68 12.23 14.69
CA GLY A 36 -5.65 12.07 13.61
C GLY A 36 -6.85 13.03 13.68
N ALA A 37 -6.97 13.86 14.72
CA ALA A 37 -7.99 14.90 14.79
C ALA A 37 -7.88 15.90 13.62
N VAL A 38 -9.02 16.41 13.14
CA VAL A 38 -9.07 17.37 12.02
C VAL A 38 -9.64 18.69 12.52
N VAL A 39 -8.87 19.77 12.35
CA VAL A 39 -9.31 21.14 12.61
C VAL A 39 -9.62 21.83 11.29
N TRP A 40 -10.79 22.48 11.22
CA TRP A 40 -11.22 23.24 10.05
C TRP A 40 -10.82 24.70 10.20
N VAL A 41 -9.98 25.20 9.29
CA VAL A 41 -9.41 26.56 9.34
C VAL A 41 -10.05 27.40 8.23
N PRO A 42 -10.74 28.52 8.54
CA PRO A 42 -11.28 29.40 7.52
C PRO A 42 -10.17 30.19 6.82
N THR A 43 -10.23 30.29 5.49
CA THR A 43 -9.30 31.06 4.66
C THR A 43 -10.09 31.91 3.65
N PRO A 44 -9.48 32.93 3.02
CA PRO A 44 -10.13 33.71 1.96
C PRO A 44 -10.57 32.89 0.74
N ALA A 45 -10.07 31.66 0.57
CA ALA A 45 -10.40 30.75 -0.52
C ALA A 45 -11.37 29.61 -0.11
N GLY A 46 -11.87 29.61 1.13
CA GLY A 46 -12.71 28.55 1.70
C GLY A 46 -12.11 27.92 2.96
N THR A 47 -12.68 26.82 3.44
CA THR A 47 -12.26 26.16 4.69
C THR A 47 -11.29 25.01 4.41
N VAL A 48 -10.12 25.03 5.06
CA VAL A 48 -9.07 24.01 4.90
C VAL A 48 -9.11 23.01 6.06
N ALA A 49 -9.13 21.72 5.75
CA ALA A 49 -9.00 20.65 6.73
C ALA A 49 -7.53 20.44 7.12
N VAL A 50 -7.20 20.63 8.39
CA VAL A 50 -5.85 20.42 8.93
C VAL A 50 -5.85 19.20 9.87
N THR A 51 -5.35 18.07 9.38
CA THR A 51 -5.11 16.89 10.22
C THR A 51 -3.93 17.13 11.16
N ILE A 52 -4.15 16.89 12.45
CA ILE A 52 -3.16 16.99 13.52
C ILE A 52 -2.56 15.61 13.78
N ARG A 53 -1.22 15.57 13.87
CA ARG A 53 -0.46 14.44 14.40
C ARG A 53 0.02 14.76 15.80
N VAL A 54 -0.21 13.84 16.73
CA VAL A 54 0.31 13.89 18.10
C VAL A 54 1.23 12.68 18.26
N PRO A 55 2.56 12.83 18.06
CA PRO A 55 3.47 11.71 18.17
C PRO A 55 3.44 11.17 19.60
N THR A 56 3.23 9.87 19.75
CA THR A 56 3.28 9.21 21.05
C THR A 56 4.67 9.39 21.64
N ALA A 57 4.74 9.98 22.83
CA ALA A 57 6.01 10.18 23.52
C ALA A 57 6.63 8.80 23.79
N LEU A 58 7.78 8.54 23.18
CA LEU A 58 8.65 7.43 23.56
C LEU A 58 9.20 7.73 24.95
N THR A 59 8.48 7.32 25.99
CA THR A 59 9.03 7.25 27.34
C THR A 59 10.12 6.17 27.34
N PRO A 60 11.40 6.52 27.59
CA PRO A 60 12.38 5.48 27.90
C PRO A 60 11.90 4.76 29.18
N PRO A 61 12.06 3.43 29.27
CA PRO A 61 11.67 2.71 30.48
C PRO A 61 12.44 3.25 31.68
N PRO A 62 11.81 3.33 32.88
CA PRO A 62 12.49 3.82 34.07
C PRO A 62 13.68 2.91 34.38
N VAL A 63 14.88 3.48 34.42
CA VAL A 63 16.09 2.79 34.86
C VAL A 63 15.94 2.51 36.35
N THR A 64 15.66 1.26 36.70
CA THR A 64 15.65 0.78 38.08
C THR A 64 17.07 0.68 38.60
N ALA A 65 17.54 1.74 39.26
CA ALA A 65 18.77 1.67 40.04
C ALA A 65 18.60 0.67 41.20
N PRO A 66 19.58 -0.22 41.47
CA PRO A 66 19.52 -1.14 42.59
C PRO A 66 19.60 -0.36 43.92
N PRO A 67 18.95 -0.85 45.00
CA PRO A 67 18.94 -0.15 46.28
C PRO A 67 20.32 -0.21 46.96
N PHE A 68 20.82 0.95 47.38
CA PHE A 68 21.94 1.02 48.32
C PHE A 68 21.47 0.59 49.73
N PRO A 69 22.26 -0.22 50.47
CA PRO A 69 21.96 -0.51 51.87
C PRO A 69 22.24 0.71 52.74
N ALA A 70 21.37 0.94 53.73
CA ALA A 70 21.53 2.03 54.70
C ALA A 70 22.48 1.60 55.85
N SER A 71 23.42 2.46 56.26
CA SER A 71 24.22 2.25 57.47
C SER A 71 24.81 3.53 58.07
N GLY A 72 24.39 3.83 59.31
CA GLY A 72 25.28 4.24 60.41
C GLY A 72 25.77 5.70 60.51
N PRO A 73 25.90 6.24 61.75
CA PRO A 73 26.52 7.55 62.03
C PRO A 73 28.07 7.48 62.07
N PRO A 74 28.78 8.63 62.13
CA PRO A 74 30.17 8.72 61.68
C PRO A 74 31.26 8.63 62.77
N THR A 75 32.49 8.29 62.36
CA THR A 75 33.71 8.60 63.14
C THR A 75 34.98 8.71 62.27
N ALA A 76 35.76 9.77 62.53
CA ALA A 76 37.20 9.98 62.32
C ALA A 76 37.87 9.75 60.93
N THR A 77 38.37 10.84 60.35
CA THR A 77 39.51 10.95 59.40
C THR A 77 40.80 11.33 60.17
N PRO A 78 42.00 11.60 59.58
CA PRO A 78 42.60 11.36 58.23
C PRO A 78 43.97 10.55 58.38
N PRO A 79 44.99 10.51 57.47
CA PRO A 79 45.22 11.24 56.20
C PRO A 79 45.74 10.46 54.95
N PHE A 80 45.83 11.21 53.85
CA PHE A 80 46.32 10.87 52.49
C PHE A 80 47.85 10.65 52.41
N PRO A 81 48.38 10.02 51.34
CA PRO A 81 48.64 10.65 50.02
C PRO A 81 48.17 9.77 48.82
N ALA A 82 48.21 10.10 47.53
CA ALA A 82 48.19 11.30 46.69
C ALA A 82 48.46 10.81 45.24
N SER A 83 47.68 11.31 44.25
CA SER A 83 47.99 11.42 42.80
C SER A 83 48.42 10.21 41.92
N GLY A 84 47.74 10.02 40.77
CA GLY A 84 48.34 9.45 39.54
C GLY A 84 47.43 8.53 38.70
N PRO A 85 47.06 8.87 37.44
CA PRO A 85 46.28 8.00 36.56
C PRO A 85 47.14 7.03 35.72
N PRO A 86 46.70 5.79 35.46
CA PRO A 86 47.42 4.85 34.58
C PRO A 86 47.19 5.15 33.09
N ALA A 87 48.21 4.86 32.28
CA ALA A 87 48.31 5.25 30.87
C ALA A 87 47.67 4.25 29.88
N ALA A 88 47.46 4.70 28.64
CA ALA A 88 46.98 3.89 27.53
C ALA A 88 48.08 3.00 26.90
N PRO A 89 47.77 1.78 26.42
CA PRO A 89 48.69 0.93 25.67
C PRO A 89 48.72 1.26 24.15
N PRO A 90 49.86 1.06 23.46
CA PRO A 90 50.03 1.42 22.04
C PRO A 90 49.81 0.28 21.03
N LEU A 91 49.78 0.66 19.75
CA LEU A 91 49.89 -0.17 18.53
C LEU A 91 51.00 0.43 17.62
N PRO A 92 51.43 -0.21 16.52
CA PRO A 92 51.61 -1.64 16.21
C PRO A 92 53.05 -1.96 15.73
N ALA A 93 53.35 -3.20 15.33
CA ALA A 93 54.59 -3.55 14.61
C ALA A 93 54.39 -4.65 13.55
N SER A 94 55.28 -4.71 12.56
CA SER A 94 55.17 -5.49 11.32
C SER A 94 56.39 -6.39 11.07
N GLY A 95 56.22 -7.52 10.38
CA GLY A 95 57.35 -8.31 9.86
C GLY A 95 57.05 -9.81 9.66
N PRO A 96 57.75 -10.53 8.74
CA PRO A 96 57.27 -11.77 8.12
C PRO A 96 58.05 -13.05 8.51
N PRO A 97 57.59 -14.24 8.10
CA PRO A 97 58.40 -15.46 8.05
C PRO A 97 58.80 -15.90 6.62
N ALA A 98 59.85 -16.73 6.54
CA ALA A 98 60.57 -17.11 5.33
C ALA A 98 60.24 -18.53 4.78
N ALA A 99 60.92 -18.92 3.69
CA ALA A 99 60.68 -20.14 2.92
C ALA A 99 61.49 -21.38 3.36
N ALA A 100 61.04 -22.58 2.94
CA ALA A 100 61.78 -23.86 3.01
C ALA A 100 61.34 -24.82 1.87
N TYR A 101 62.23 -25.72 1.43
CA TYR A 101 62.10 -26.64 0.27
C TYR A 101 63.21 -27.74 0.32
N PRO A 102 63.23 -28.76 -0.59
CA PRO A 102 62.36 -29.94 -0.83
C PRO A 102 63.05 -31.21 -0.19
N PRO A 103 63.30 -32.41 -0.79
CA PRO A 103 62.68 -33.25 -1.86
C PRO A 103 62.41 -34.71 -1.33
N PRO A 104 62.42 -35.85 -2.10
CA PRO A 104 62.23 -36.10 -3.54
C PRO A 104 61.17 -37.19 -3.91
N GLY A 105 60.71 -37.20 -5.18
CA GLY A 105 59.97 -38.32 -5.80
C GLY A 105 59.41 -38.00 -7.20
N TYR A 106 59.94 -38.63 -8.26
CA TYR A 106 59.66 -38.42 -9.71
C TYR A 106 59.22 -39.77 -10.36
N PRO A 107 58.77 -39.92 -11.65
CA PRO A 107 58.83 -39.00 -12.82
C PRO A 107 57.47 -38.92 -13.65
N PRO A 108 57.38 -38.64 -14.99
CA PRO A 108 56.93 -37.30 -15.46
C PRO A 108 56.00 -37.23 -16.73
N ALA A 109 55.80 -36.00 -17.24
CA ALA A 109 55.37 -35.57 -18.60
C ALA A 109 53.88 -35.79 -18.99
N ASP A 110 53.22 -34.97 -19.83
CA ASP A 110 53.62 -33.94 -20.83
C ASP A 110 53.03 -32.54 -20.49
N GLY A 111 53.32 -31.39 -21.10
CA GLY A 111 54.15 -31.02 -22.27
C GLY A 111 53.58 -29.76 -22.96
N TYR A 112 53.98 -28.56 -22.54
CA TYR A 112 53.58 -27.28 -23.17
C TYR A 112 54.76 -26.29 -23.23
N PRO A 113 55.13 -25.76 -24.41
CA PRO A 113 56.16 -24.73 -24.55
C PRO A 113 55.61 -23.30 -24.59
N ALA A 114 56.39 -22.37 -24.03
CA ALA A 114 56.31 -20.91 -24.20
C ALA A 114 57.68 -20.31 -23.76
N PRO A 115 58.02 -19.03 -24.03
CA PRO A 115 57.50 -18.09 -25.03
C PRO A 115 58.64 -17.49 -25.92
N GLY A 116 58.28 -16.62 -26.86
CA GLY A 116 59.20 -15.67 -27.51
C GLY A 116 58.40 -14.62 -28.30
N GLY A 117 58.85 -13.37 -28.49
CA GLY A 117 60.04 -12.68 -27.97
C GLY A 117 60.14 -11.32 -28.70
N ASN A 118 60.07 -10.20 -27.96
CA ASN A 118 60.03 -8.85 -28.56
C ASN A 118 61.43 -8.28 -28.86
N PRO A 119 61.66 -7.70 -30.06
CA PRO A 119 62.70 -6.69 -30.28
C PRO A 119 62.15 -5.23 -30.29
N PRO A 120 63.01 -4.21 -30.10
CA PRO A 120 62.64 -2.82 -29.78
C PRO A 120 62.61 -1.85 -31.00
N PRO A 121 62.29 -0.54 -30.85
CA PRO A 121 61.68 0.27 -31.92
C PRO A 121 62.66 1.11 -32.79
N GLY A 122 62.20 1.47 -33.99
CA GLY A 122 62.82 2.44 -34.91
C GLY A 122 61.75 3.28 -35.64
N ALA A 123 62.07 4.53 -35.98
CA ALA A 123 61.10 5.57 -36.33
C ALA A 123 60.88 5.78 -37.85
N TYR A 124 59.81 6.54 -38.18
CA TYR A 124 59.56 7.51 -39.29
C TYR A 124 58.06 7.48 -39.62
N ALA A 125 57.24 8.44 -39.18
CA ALA A 125 56.97 9.78 -39.74
C ALA A 125 55.54 9.84 -40.35
N PRO A 126 54.85 11.01 -40.40
CA PRO A 126 53.39 11.03 -40.28
C PRO A 126 52.61 11.35 -41.57
N SER A 127 51.47 10.69 -41.79
CA SER A 127 50.40 11.18 -42.67
C SER A 127 49.05 10.50 -42.39
N GLY A 128 47.94 11.22 -42.61
CA GLY A 128 46.58 10.65 -42.68
C GLY A 128 45.72 10.83 -41.43
N ALA A 129 44.93 11.92 -41.39
CA ALA A 129 43.82 12.05 -40.45
C ALA A 129 42.70 11.06 -40.83
N TYR A 130 42.43 10.06 -39.98
CA TYR A 130 41.34 9.11 -40.19
C TYR A 130 40.06 9.61 -39.49
N VAL A 131 39.12 10.14 -40.28
CA VAL A 131 37.80 10.57 -39.79
C VAL A 131 36.86 9.36 -39.78
N PRO A 132 36.28 8.95 -38.64
CA PRO A 132 35.32 7.85 -38.61
C PRO A 132 33.98 8.26 -39.27
N PRO A 133 33.48 7.52 -40.28
CA PRO A 133 32.20 7.83 -40.92
C PRO A 133 31.02 7.34 -40.07
N GLY A 134 29.98 8.16 -39.93
CA GLY A 134 28.71 7.74 -39.31
C GLY A 134 27.99 8.73 -38.39
N ALA A 135 28.48 9.97 -38.24
CA ALA A 135 27.81 11.00 -37.45
C ALA A 135 26.63 11.66 -38.21
N TYR A 136 25.52 10.93 -38.37
CA TYR A 136 24.22 11.51 -38.75
C TYR A 136 23.18 11.22 -37.67
N GLY A 137 23.09 12.13 -36.70
CA GLY A 137 21.90 12.21 -35.86
C GLY A 137 20.69 12.65 -36.71
N PRO A 138 19.47 12.16 -36.42
CA PRO A 138 18.28 12.65 -37.10
C PRO A 138 18.09 14.15 -36.83
N PRO A 139 17.55 14.93 -37.79
CA PRO A 139 17.41 16.37 -37.63
C PRO A 139 16.50 16.73 -36.45
N PRO A 140 16.78 17.83 -35.72
CA PRO A 140 16.00 18.22 -34.55
C PRO A 140 14.54 18.49 -34.94
N ALA A 141 13.60 17.78 -34.30
CA ALA A 141 12.18 18.01 -34.48
C ALA A 141 11.81 19.43 -34.00
N LYS A 142 11.05 20.16 -34.82
CA LYS A 142 10.62 21.54 -34.50
C LYS A 142 9.80 21.56 -33.20
N PRO A 143 10.03 22.54 -32.30
CA PRO A 143 9.23 22.67 -31.09
C PRO A 143 7.79 23.04 -31.47
N ARG A 144 6.84 22.13 -31.25
CA ARG A 144 5.41 22.43 -31.40
C ARG A 144 4.89 22.97 -30.06
N THR A 145 4.73 24.29 -30.01
CA THR A 145 3.98 24.97 -28.95
C THR A 145 2.50 24.55 -29.02
N GLY A 146 1.93 24.12 -27.90
CA GLY A 146 0.55 23.63 -27.86
C GLY A 146 0.10 23.11 -26.49
N ARG A 147 -0.31 24.04 -25.62
CA ARG A 147 -1.04 23.84 -24.34
C ARG A 147 -0.65 22.61 -23.48
N ARG A 148 0.12 22.88 -22.42
CA ARG A 148 0.20 22.04 -21.23
C ARG A 148 -1.18 21.95 -20.56
N ASN A 149 -1.89 20.85 -20.76
CA ASN A 149 -2.94 20.44 -19.82
C ASN A 149 -2.27 19.61 -18.72
N LEU A 150 -1.87 20.28 -17.64
CA LEU A 150 -1.36 19.66 -16.42
C LEU A 150 -2.54 19.05 -15.65
N ILE A 151 -2.99 17.87 -16.06
CA ILE A 151 -3.96 17.09 -15.27
C ILE A 151 -3.16 16.26 -14.26
N ILE A 152 -3.00 16.81 -13.06
CA ILE A 152 -2.54 16.05 -11.90
C ILE A 152 -3.65 15.06 -11.54
N GLY A 153 -3.30 13.78 -11.39
CA GLY A 153 -4.21 12.75 -10.92
C GLY A 153 -4.59 12.98 -9.46
N LEU A 154 -5.74 13.63 -9.25
CA LEU A 154 -6.38 13.79 -7.94
C LEU A 154 -7.87 13.46 -8.09
N SER A 155 -8.17 12.15 -8.12
CA SER A 155 -9.54 11.64 -8.20
C SER A 155 -10.09 11.39 -6.79
N LEU A 156 -10.21 12.46 -6.01
CA LEU A 156 -10.87 12.47 -4.71
C LEU A 156 -12.06 13.44 -4.76
N ALA A 157 -13.22 12.93 -4.35
CA ALA A 157 -14.49 13.64 -4.10
C ALA A 157 -15.18 14.37 -5.28
N ALA A 158 -16.39 13.90 -5.59
CA ALA A 158 -17.45 14.72 -6.14
C ALA A 158 -18.77 14.39 -5.42
N LEU A 159 -19.06 15.10 -4.32
CA LEU A 159 -20.36 15.09 -3.65
C LEU A 159 -20.66 16.45 -3.00
N LEU A 160 -21.92 16.90 -3.16
CA LEU A 160 -22.64 17.95 -2.43
C LEU A 160 -22.19 19.42 -2.55
N VAL A 161 -23.06 20.25 -3.12
CA VAL A 161 -23.96 21.23 -2.44
C VAL A 161 -25.24 21.29 -3.32
N VAL A 162 -26.48 21.17 -2.82
CA VAL A 162 -27.33 22.12 -2.08
C VAL A 162 -28.29 21.29 -1.20
N GLY A 163 -28.66 21.66 0.03
CA GLY A 163 -28.52 22.94 0.73
C GLY A 163 -29.90 23.39 1.23
N CYS A 164 -30.13 23.30 2.54
CA CYS A 164 -31.45 23.38 3.15
C CYS A 164 -32.24 24.68 2.87
N CYS A 165 -33.54 24.52 2.60
CA CYS A 165 -34.57 25.47 3.04
C CYS A 165 -35.60 24.69 3.88
N GLY A 166 -35.90 25.18 5.08
CA GLY A 166 -37.01 24.71 5.90
C GLY A 166 -38.08 25.79 6.06
N VAL A 167 -39.10 25.49 6.88
CA VAL A 167 -40.28 26.32 7.21
C VAL A 167 -41.39 26.31 6.16
N GLY A 168 -42.62 26.00 6.58
CA GLY A 168 -43.83 26.18 5.77
C GLY A 168 -44.96 25.18 6.05
N LEU A 169 -45.67 25.35 7.17
CA LEU A 169 -46.96 24.67 7.41
C LEU A 169 -48.03 25.21 6.46
N ALA A 170 -48.84 24.34 5.85
CA ALA A 170 -50.22 24.68 5.48
C ALA A 170 -51.09 23.42 5.32
N PHE A 171 -52.24 23.48 5.98
CA PHE A 171 -53.33 22.52 6.01
C PHE A 171 -53.92 22.23 4.62
N SER A 172 -54.53 21.05 4.47
CA SER A 172 -55.88 21.03 3.90
C SER A 172 -56.79 20.14 4.75
N GLN A 173 -57.95 20.70 5.04
CA GLN A 173 -58.94 20.26 6.01
C GLN A 173 -60.08 19.55 5.27
N SER A 174 -60.74 18.60 5.91
CA SER A 174 -62.04 18.08 5.49
C SER A 174 -62.75 17.60 6.75
N ASP A 175 -63.56 18.49 7.30
CA ASP A 175 -64.45 18.18 8.42
C ASP A 175 -65.69 17.44 7.90
N ASP A 176 -66.26 16.58 8.74
CA ASP A 176 -67.71 16.42 8.84
C ASP A 176 -68.06 15.97 10.26
N ASP A 177 -69.11 16.56 10.82
CA ASP A 177 -69.52 16.42 12.23
C ASP A 177 -70.12 15.04 12.56
N THR A 178 -70.06 14.66 13.85
CA THR A 178 -71.26 14.55 14.73
C THR A 178 -70.88 13.91 16.07
N SER A 179 -71.35 14.49 17.18
CA SER A 179 -71.20 13.93 18.53
C SER A 179 -72.44 13.12 18.94
N GLU A 180 -72.27 11.89 19.46
CA GLU A 180 -73.21 11.35 20.46
C GLU A 180 -72.56 10.35 21.43
N ALA A 181 -73.14 10.21 22.62
CA ALA A 181 -72.52 9.59 23.78
C ALA A 181 -72.84 8.10 23.94
N GLY A 182 -71.86 7.30 24.39
CA GLY A 182 -72.04 5.89 24.72
C GLY A 182 -71.20 5.45 25.92
N LYS A 183 -71.84 5.25 27.08
CA LYS A 183 -71.20 4.62 28.26
C LYS A 183 -70.90 3.14 27.98
N ARG A 184 -69.70 2.65 28.34
CA ARG A 184 -69.50 1.56 29.34
C ARG A 184 -68.05 1.05 29.46
N SER A 185 -67.72 0.71 30.70
CA SER A 185 -66.76 -0.31 31.16
C SER A 185 -65.30 -0.22 30.70
N GLY A 186 -64.41 -0.19 31.70
CA GLY A 186 -62.97 -0.15 31.46
C GLY A 186 -62.40 -1.49 30.98
N ILE A 187 -61.31 -1.37 30.24
CA ILE A 187 -60.28 -2.40 30.11
C ILE A 187 -59.01 -1.74 30.65
N GLY A 188 -58.26 -2.46 31.48
CA GLY A 188 -57.14 -1.88 32.24
C GLY A 188 -56.12 -1.21 31.32
N ALA A 189 -55.52 -0.11 31.80
CA ALA A 189 -54.31 0.42 31.20
C ALA A 189 -53.23 -0.66 31.26
N ALA A 190 -53.05 -1.38 30.16
CA ALA A 190 -51.91 -2.26 29.97
C ALA A 190 -50.67 -1.38 29.88
N THR A 191 -50.01 -1.17 31.02
CA THR A 191 -48.68 -0.58 31.06
C THR A 191 -47.80 -1.38 30.09
N PRO A 192 -47.12 -0.74 29.12
CA PRO A 192 -46.25 -1.46 28.20
C PRO A 192 -45.08 -2.07 28.98
N THR A 193 -45.18 -3.36 29.29
CA THR A 193 -44.16 -4.10 30.03
C THR A 193 -43.02 -4.47 29.09
N GLY A 194 -41.97 -3.64 29.00
CA GLY A 194 -40.83 -3.97 28.15
C GLY A 194 -39.90 -2.82 27.75
N THR A 195 -39.45 -1.99 28.70
CA THR A 195 -38.36 -1.00 28.47
C THR A 195 -37.28 -1.11 29.55
N GLY A 196 -36.90 -2.34 29.88
CA GLY A 196 -35.63 -2.64 30.55
C GLY A 196 -34.61 -3.11 29.52
N PRO A 197 -33.30 -2.85 29.73
CA PRO A 197 -32.25 -3.34 28.84
C PRO A 197 -32.31 -4.87 28.72
N MET A 198 -31.99 -5.39 27.54
CA MET A 198 -32.05 -6.83 27.25
C MET A 198 -31.20 -7.62 28.27
N SER A 199 -31.67 -8.78 28.73
CA SER A 199 -30.88 -9.59 29.66
C SER A 199 -29.59 -10.10 29.00
N PRO A 200 -28.48 -10.30 29.74
CA PRO A 200 -27.23 -10.84 29.20
C PRO A 200 -27.41 -12.12 28.36
N GLN A 201 -28.27 -13.03 28.81
CA GLN A 201 -28.53 -14.29 28.11
C GLN A 201 -29.27 -14.08 26.77
N GLN A 202 -30.27 -13.21 26.73
CA GLN A 202 -30.96 -12.85 25.49
C GLN A 202 -30.02 -12.12 24.51
N TYR A 203 -29.16 -11.25 25.03
CA TYR A 203 -28.17 -10.53 24.22
C TYR A 203 -27.11 -11.46 23.64
N ALA A 204 -26.63 -12.45 24.42
CA ALA A 204 -25.74 -13.51 23.93
C ALA A 204 -26.40 -14.35 22.81
N GLN A 205 -27.69 -14.69 22.96
CA GLN A 205 -28.45 -15.40 21.93
C GLN A 205 -28.62 -14.57 20.66
N LEU A 206 -28.90 -13.27 20.77
CA LEU A 206 -29.02 -12.36 19.65
C LEU A 206 -27.71 -12.26 18.85
N LEU A 207 -26.58 -12.05 19.53
CA LEU A 207 -25.25 -12.01 18.89
C LEU A 207 -24.95 -13.32 18.15
N ALA A 208 -25.22 -14.46 18.77
CA ALA A 208 -25.01 -15.77 18.14
C ALA A 208 -25.95 -16.01 16.94
N ALA A 209 -27.20 -15.51 17.00
CA ALA A 209 -28.13 -15.60 15.88
C ALA A 209 -27.67 -14.78 14.67
N SER A 210 -27.26 -13.52 14.89
CA SER A 210 -26.73 -12.67 13.82
C SER A 210 -25.41 -13.20 13.25
N ASP A 211 -24.49 -13.72 14.07
CA ASP A 211 -23.25 -14.36 13.60
C ASP A 211 -23.54 -15.53 12.66
N ASN A 212 -24.49 -16.40 13.02
CA ASN A 212 -24.90 -17.54 12.20
C ASN A 212 -25.61 -17.12 10.91
N ALA A 213 -26.43 -16.06 10.93
CA ALA A 213 -27.09 -15.51 9.75
C ALA A 213 -26.07 -14.98 8.72
N ILE A 214 -25.02 -14.30 9.18
CA ILE A 214 -23.96 -13.73 8.31
C ILE A 214 -22.98 -14.82 7.84
N ARG A 215 -22.71 -15.85 8.65
CA ARG A 215 -21.70 -16.89 8.40
C ARG A 215 -21.73 -17.51 7.01
N VAL A 216 -22.88 -18.00 6.57
CA VAL A 216 -23.01 -18.69 5.26
C VAL A 216 -22.84 -17.73 4.08
N PRO A 217 -23.54 -16.58 3.99
CA PRO A 217 -23.31 -15.64 2.89
C PRO A 217 -21.90 -15.05 2.90
N PHE A 218 -21.34 -14.69 4.07
CA PHE A 218 -19.98 -14.14 4.15
C PHE A 218 -18.91 -15.15 3.71
N ALA A 219 -19.08 -16.45 4.04
CA ALA A 219 -18.15 -17.49 3.59
C ALA A 219 -18.09 -17.63 2.05
N LYS A 220 -19.18 -17.32 1.33
CA LYS A 220 -19.22 -17.34 -0.14
C LYS A 220 -18.40 -16.22 -0.79
N LEU A 221 -18.06 -15.17 -0.04
CA LEU A 221 -17.14 -14.11 -0.50
C LEU A 221 -15.70 -14.64 -0.65
N ASN A 222 -15.34 -15.77 -0.05
CA ASN A 222 -14.00 -16.35 -0.13
C ASN A 222 -13.70 -16.95 -1.51
N THR A 223 -13.47 -16.08 -2.49
CA THR A 223 -13.10 -16.44 -3.86
C THR A 223 -11.95 -15.57 -4.38
N GLY A 224 -11.18 -16.13 -5.30
CA GLY A 224 -10.16 -15.42 -6.06
C GLY A 224 -10.69 -14.68 -7.28
N ASP A 225 -11.90 -15.00 -7.75
CA ASP A 225 -12.48 -14.43 -8.97
C ASP A 225 -13.37 -13.20 -8.67
N PRO A 226 -13.11 -12.02 -9.28
CA PRO A 226 -13.88 -10.81 -9.03
C PRO A 226 -15.37 -10.91 -9.42
N ALA A 227 -15.72 -11.65 -10.48
CA ALA A 227 -17.11 -11.76 -10.90
C ALA A 227 -17.92 -12.72 -10.00
N ALA A 228 -17.28 -13.76 -9.47
CA ALA A 228 -17.85 -14.61 -8.42
C ALA A 228 -17.98 -13.82 -7.10
N PHE A 229 -16.98 -13.00 -6.76
CA PHE A 229 -17.04 -12.13 -5.58
C PHE A 229 -18.22 -11.16 -5.67
N ALA A 230 -18.39 -10.47 -6.80
CA ALA A 230 -19.48 -9.52 -6.98
C ALA A 230 -20.88 -10.16 -6.86
N ARG A 231 -21.07 -11.36 -7.41
CA ARG A 231 -22.32 -12.14 -7.23
C ARG A 231 -22.54 -12.59 -5.78
N ALA A 232 -21.46 -12.92 -5.05
CA ALA A 232 -21.56 -13.26 -3.63
C ALA A 232 -21.83 -12.03 -2.76
N ALA A 233 -21.25 -10.87 -3.10
CA ALA A 233 -21.47 -9.59 -2.42
C ALA A 233 -22.94 -9.16 -2.47
N GLN A 234 -23.57 -9.25 -3.65
CA GLN A 234 -25.01 -9.00 -3.84
C GLN A 234 -25.93 -9.85 -2.94
N ALA A 235 -25.47 -11.02 -2.48
CA ALA A 235 -26.18 -11.87 -1.54
C ALA A 235 -25.76 -11.68 -0.08
N ALA A 236 -24.56 -11.13 0.17
CA ALA A 236 -23.97 -11.04 1.51
C ALA A 236 -24.15 -9.67 2.16
N ALA A 237 -23.93 -8.57 1.44
CA ALA A 237 -24.05 -7.24 2.01
C ALA A 237 -25.47 -6.93 2.54
N PRO A 238 -26.57 -7.24 1.84
CA PRO A 238 -27.92 -7.03 2.38
C PRO A 238 -28.18 -7.79 3.69
N VAL A 239 -27.59 -8.98 3.86
CA VAL A 239 -27.68 -9.75 5.13
C VAL A 239 -26.87 -9.08 6.23
N ILE A 240 -25.66 -8.59 5.92
CA ILE A 240 -24.81 -7.86 6.87
C ILE A 240 -25.52 -6.59 7.36
N HIS A 241 -26.07 -5.78 6.45
CA HIS A 241 -26.85 -4.58 6.80
C HIS A 241 -28.11 -4.90 7.60
N ALA A 242 -28.86 -5.94 7.23
CA ALA A 242 -30.05 -6.36 7.97
C ALA A 242 -29.72 -6.78 9.41
N GLU A 243 -28.64 -7.54 9.63
CA GLU A 243 -28.19 -7.91 10.98
C GLU A 243 -27.60 -6.70 11.74
N ALA A 244 -26.87 -5.80 11.08
CA ALA A 244 -26.41 -4.55 11.69
C ALA A 244 -27.58 -3.68 12.17
N GLY A 245 -28.65 -3.57 11.38
CA GLY A 245 -29.89 -2.88 11.74
C GLY A 245 -30.62 -3.53 12.92
N LYS A 246 -30.77 -4.86 12.94
CA LYS A 246 -31.38 -5.60 14.06
C LYS A 246 -30.62 -5.40 15.36
N LEU A 247 -29.29 -5.51 15.32
CA LEU A 247 -28.43 -5.30 16.48
C LEU A 247 -28.57 -3.84 16.95
N ARG A 248 -28.46 -2.86 16.04
CA ARG A 248 -28.57 -1.41 16.35
C ARG A 248 -29.90 -1.00 16.97
N ALA A 249 -30.99 -1.71 16.65
CA ALA A 249 -32.31 -1.50 17.23
C ALA A 249 -32.50 -2.14 18.62
N THR A 250 -31.50 -2.86 19.13
CA THR A 250 -31.54 -3.51 20.46
C THR A 250 -30.84 -2.67 21.50
N GLU A 251 -31.43 -2.55 22.70
CA GLU A 251 -30.75 -1.95 23.85
C GLU A 251 -29.92 -3.01 24.61
N PRO A 252 -28.57 -2.95 24.55
CA PRO A 252 -27.70 -3.97 25.11
C PRO A 252 -27.54 -3.84 26.64
N PRO A 253 -27.11 -4.92 27.33
CA PRO A 253 -26.86 -4.91 28.78
C PRO A 253 -25.89 -3.81 29.23
N ALA A 254 -26.02 -3.40 30.49
CA ALA A 254 -25.11 -2.44 31.12
C ALA A 254 -23.65 -2.91 31.03
N GLY A 255 -22.75 -2.01 30.59
CA GLY A 255 -21.34 -2.29 30.35
C GLY A 255 -21.02 -2.67 28.89
N ALA A 256 -22.02 -3.10 28.09
CA ALA A 256 -21.82 -3.44 26.68
C ALA A 256 -22.14 -2.29 25.70
N GLN A 257 -22.81 -1.22 26.13
CA GLN A 257 -23.42 -0.22 25.23
C GLN A 257 -22.45 0.41 24.23
N SER A 258 -21.30 0.93 24.69
CA SER A 258 -20.32 1.59 23.82
C SER A 258 -19.70 0.62 22.79
N VAL A 259 -19.35 -0.59 23.23
CA VAL A 259 -18.77 -1.61 22.34
C VAL A 259 -19.80 -2.12 21.34
N HIS A 260 -21.06 -2.25 21.76
CA HIS A 260 -22.17 -2.62 20.89
C HIS A 260 -22.42 -1.55 19.80
N ALA A 261 -22.49 -0.27 20.17
CA ALA A 261 -22.68 0.82 19.21
C ALA A 261 -21.54 0.86 18.16
N GLN A 262 -20.30 0.68 18.61
CA GLN A 262 -19.15 0.56 17.70
C GLN A 262 -19.24 -0.71 16.83
N LEU A 263 -19.64 -1.86 17.40
CA LEU A 263 -19.78 -3.11 16.66
C LEU A 263 -20.81 -3.02 15.54
N THR A 264 -21.98 -2.42 15.80
CA THR A 264 -23.04 -2.30 14.78
C THR A 264 -22.69 -1.31 13.68
N HIS A 265 -22.00 -0.22 13.99
CA HIS A 265 -21.43 0.65 12.96
C HIS A 265 -20.37 -0.07 12.13
N GLN A 266 -19.42 -0.77 12.76
CA GLN A 266 -18.34 -1.47 12.05
C GLN A 266 -18.86 -2.63 11.19
N LEU A 267 -19.99 -3.24 11.58
CA LEU A 267 -20.67 -4.27 10.81
C LEU A 267 -21.37 -3.69 9.58
N ASP A 268 -22.08 -2.57 9.75
CA ASP A 268 -22.76 -1.87 8.64
C ASP A 268 -21.74 -1.42 7.58
N SER A 269 -20.67 -0.76 8.01
CA SER A 269 -19.56 -0.34 7.12
C SER A 269 -18.75 -1.50 6.54
N LEU A 270 -18.85 -2.71 7.11
CA LEU A 270 -18.32 -3.92 6.47
C LEU A 270 -19.22 -4.39 5.33
N GLY A 271 -20.54 -4.16 5.42
CA GLY A 271 -21.48 -4.33 4.31
C GLY A 271 -21.15 -3.38 3.16
N ASP A 272 -21.04 -2.08 3.44
CA ASP A 272 -20.65 -1.05 2.46
C ASP A 272 -19.34 -1.44 1.75
N MET A 273 -18.31 -1.80 2.53
CA MET A 273 -17.01 -2.24 2.01
C MET A 273 -17.11 -3.47 1.08
N VAL A 274 -18.05 -4.38 1.31
CA VAL A 274 -18.28 -5.55 0.45
C VAL A 274 -18.93 -5.14 -0.88
N GLU A 275 -19.86 -4.18 -0.87
CA GLU A 275 -20.49 -3.64 -2.08
C GLU A 275 -19.51 -2.78 -2.90
N ASP A 276 -18.78 -1.86 -2.25
CA ASP A 276 -17.73 -1.05 -2.87
C ASP A 276 -16.67 -1.94 -3.53
N THR A 277 -16.21 -2.98 -2.83
CA THR A 277 -15.22 -3.93 -3.36
C THR A 277 -15.75 -4.75 -4.54
N ALA A 278 -17.08 -4.94 -4.63
CA ALA A 278 -17.73 -5.63 -5.75
C ALA A 278 -17.95 -4.72 -6.97
N GLY A 279 -18.19 -3.43 -6.76
CA GLY A 279 -18.36 -2.43 -7.83
C GLY A 279 -17.05 -1.80 -8.34
N ALA A 280 -16.00 -1.78 -7.53
CA ALA A 280 -14.74 -1.11 -7.85
C ALA A 280 -14.01 -1.74 -9.05
N LYS A 281 -13.52 -0.88 -9.95
CA LYS A 281 -12.45 -1.27 -10.89
C LYS A 281 -11.19 -1.59 -10.09
N GLN A 282 -10.80 -2.86 -10.09
CA GLN A 282 -9.69 -3.33 -9.27
C GLN A 282 -8.34 -2.86 -9.83
N GLU A 283 -7.69 -1.92 -9.15
CA GLU A 283 -6.34 -1.40 -9.48
C GLU A 283 -5.30 -2.53 -9.62
N CYS A 284 -5.41 -3.55 -8.76
CA CYS A 284 -4.60 -4.76 -8.78
C CYS A 284 -5.46 -6.01 -9.12
N PRO A 285 -5.68 -6.37 -10.40
CA PRO A 285 -6.48 -7.54 -10.79
C PRO A 285 -6.01 -8.88 -10.19
N ALA A 286 -4.72 -9.00 -9.83
CA ALA A 286 -4.19 -10.20 -9.20
C ALA A 286 -4.41 -10.25 -7.66
N ALA A 287 -4.89 -9.17 -7.03
CA ALA A 287 -5.31 -9.21 -5.64
C ALA A 287 -6.59 -10.05 -5.48
N SER A 288 -6.89 -10.48 -4.24
CA SER A 288 -8.18 -11.08 -3.90
C SER A 288 -9.09 -10.00 -3.30
N PRO A 289 -10.29 -9.76 -3.88
CA PRO A 289 -11.28 -8.86 -3.30
C PRO A 289 -11.60 -9.20 -1.84
N PHE A 290 -11.73 -10.48 -1.52
CA PHE A 290 -11.92 -10.97 -0.15
C PHE A 290 -10.77 -10.60 0.79
N ALA A 291 -9.52 -10.74 0.33
CA ALA A 291 -8.35 -10.32 1.11
C ALA A 291 -8.26 -8.79 1.31
N THR A 292 -8.91 -7.99 0.46
CA THR A 292 -9.07 -6.55 0.66
C THR A 292 -10.10 -6.28 1.76
N VAL A 293 -11.30 -6.88 1.69
CA VAL A 293 -12.33 -6.77 2.74
C VAL A 293 -11.78 -7.21 4.11
N LEU A 294 -11.09 -8.35 4.19
CA LEU A 294 -10.54 -8.86 5.46
C LEU A 294 -9.44 -7.98 6.06
N ARG A 295 -8.71 -7.19 5.25
CA ARG A 295 -7.67 -6.24 5.68
C ARG A 295 -8.21 -4.83 5.93
N SER A 296 -9.47 -4.56 5.62
CA SER A 296 -10.11 -3.25 5.87
C SER A 296 -10.07 -2.88 7.36
N GLY A 297 -10.06 -1.57 7.64
CA GLY A 297 -10.21 -1.05 9.01
C GLY A 297 -11.48 -1.55 9.68
N TRP A 298 -12.58 -1.66 8.93
CA TRP A 298 -13.88 -2.18 9.39
C TRP A 298 -13.80 -3.63 9.88
N ALA A 299 -13.17 -4.52 9.09
CA ALA A 299 -12.91 -5.89 9.52
C ALA A 299 -11.90 -5.95 10.70
N GLY A 300 -10.98 -5.00 10.81
CA GLY A 300 -10.09 -4.85 11.96
C GLY A 300 -10.86 -4.53 13.25
N GLY A 301 -11.63 -3.44 13.23
CA GLY A 301 -12.43 -2.95 14.35
C GLY A 301 -13.52 -3.92 14.78
N LEU A 302 -14.16 -4.64 13.85
CA LEU A 302 -15.15 -5.66 14.20
C LEU A 302 -14.53 -6.81 15.01
N ARG A 303 -13.34 -7.31 14.61
CA ARG A 303 -12.61 -8.34 15.38
C ARG A 303 -12.15 -7.83 16.75
N GLU A 304 -11.85 -6.53 16.87
CA GLU A 304 -11.49 -5.91 18.14
C GLU A 304 -12.70 -5.77 19.07
N ASN A 305 -13.83 -5.26 18.57
CA ASN A 305 -15.05 -5.10 19.35
C ASN A 305 -15.67 -6.44 19.75
N ALA A 306 -15.56 -7.47 18.91
CA ALA A 306 -15.88 -8.85 19.29
C ALA A 306 -15.05 -9.34 20.49
N ARG A 307 -13.73 -9.05 20.52
CA ARG A 307 -12.88 -9.37 21.68
C ARG A 307 -13.25 -8.56 22.93
N LYS A 308 -13.59 -7.27 22.78
CA LYS A 308 -14.05 -6.42 23.89
C LYS A 308 -15.37 -6.92 24.49
N LEU A 309 -16.34 -7.35 23.67
CA LEU A 309 -17.57 -7.98 24.15
C LEU A 309 -17.29 -9.29 24.88
N ALA A 310 -16.48 -10.17 24.31
CA ALA A 310 -16.12 -11.45 24.93
C ALA A 310 -15.30 -11.30 26.23
N ALA A 311 -14.67 -10.14 26.45
CA ALA A 311 -14.00 -9.79 27.69
C ALA A 311 -14.94 -9.18 28.75
N ALA A 312 -16.05 -8.55 28.33
CA ALA A 312 -17.10 -8.08 29.22
C ALA A 312 -17.97 -9.24 29.73
N ASP A 313 -18.33 -10.18 28.85
CA ASP A 313 -18.94 -11.46 29.22
C ASP A 313 -18.47 -12.55 28.25
N THR A 314 -17.97 -13.67 28.79
CA THR A 314 -17.46 -14.78 27.98
C THR A 314 -18.53 -15.45 27.11
N THR A 315 -19.83 -15.27 27.42
CA THR A 315 -20.96 -15.76 26.62
C THR A 315 -21.23 -14.93 25.37
N TYR A 316 -20.75 -13.68 25.30
CA TYR A 316 -20.93 -12.80 24.13
C TYR A 316 -20.02 -13.24 22.98
N LYS A 317 -20.50 -14.18 22.16
CA LYS A 317 -19.81 -14.68 20.96
C LYS A 317 -20.33 -13.97 19.72
N PHE A 318 -19.44 -13.25 19.04
CA PHE A 318 -19.70 -12.62 17.75
C PHE A 318 -18.41 -12.56 16.91
N GLY A 319 -18.55 -12.45 15.58
CA GLY A 319 -17.43 -12.33 14.64
C GLY A 319 -16.79 -13.67 14.26
N THR A 320 -17.43 -14.81 14.53
CA THR A 320 -16.93 -16.13 14.11
C THR A 320 -17.07 -16.35 12.60
N PHE A 321 -17.95 -15.59 11.94
CA PHE A 321 -18.03 -15.50 10.48
C PHE A 321 -16.81 -14.81 9.85
N LEU A 322 -16.08 -13.97 10.61
CA LEU A 322 -15.04 -13.09 10.09
C LEU A 322 -13.64 -13.69 10.38
N PRO A 323 -13.01 -14.40 9.43
CA PRO A 323 -11.69 -14.97 9.64
C PRO A 323 -10.63 -13.88 9.86
N ALA A 324 -9.48 -14.27 10.39
CA ALA A 324 -8.33 -13.37 10.54
C ALA A 324 -7.90 -12.78 9.18
N ALA A 325 -7.36 -11.56 9.20
CA ALA A 325 -6.81 -10.94 8.00
C ALA A 325 -5.64 -11.79 7.47
N PRO A 326 -5.56 -12.06 6.16
CA PRO A 326 -4.41 -12.74 5.59
C PRO A 326 -3.15 -11.91 5.82
N LYS A 327 -2.08 -12.55 6.32
CA LYS A 327 -0.80 -11.87 6.52
C LYS A 327 -0.27 -11.37 5.18
N GLU A 328 0.24 -10.15 5.18
CA GLU A 328 0.87 -9.56 4.02
C GLU A 328 2.11 -10.37 3.61
N GLN A 329 2.19 -10.69 2.33
CA GLN A 329 3.33 -11.41 1.75
C GLN A 329 4.19 -10.43 0.94
N LYS A 330 5.45 -10.81 0.70
CA LYS A 330 6.37 -10.07 -0.19
C LYS A 330 6.96 -11.04 -1.22
N ARG A 331 6.09 -11.76 -1.93
CA ARG A 331 6.47 -12.71 -2.98
C ARG A 331 7.11 -11.96 -4.16
N ARG A 332 8.22 -12.49 -4.67
CA ARG A 332 9.00 -11.90 -5.77
C ARG A 332 9.59 -13.02 -6.63
N LEU A 333 9.40 -12.98 -7.95
CA LEU A 333 10.09 -13.90 -8.85
C LEU A 333 11.60 -13.63 -8.88
N LYS A 334 12.38 -14.52 -9.49
CA LYS A 334 13.80 -14.24 -9.79
C LYS A 334 13.88 -13.12 -10.85
N ASN A 335 14.94 -12.32 -10.82
CA ASN A 335 15.14 -11.29 -11.83
C ASN A 335 15.37 -11.95 -13.21
N GLY A 336 14.63 -11.50 -14.23
CA GLY A 336 14.67 -12.09 -15.57
C GLY A 336 13.77 -13.30 -15.79
N THR A 337 12.89 -13.65 -14.85
CA THR A 337 11.93 -14.75 -15.06
C THR A 337 10.90 -14.38 -16.14
N PHE A 338 10.83 -15.18 -17.20
CA PHE A 338 9.74 -15.08 -18.18
C PHE A 338 8.44 -15.59 -17.58
N VAL A 339 7.44 -14.71 -17.47
CA VAL A 339 6.05 -15.02 -17.09
C VAL A 339 5.29 -15.61 -18.29
N LYS A 340 5.73 -15.20 -19.49
CA LYS A 340 5.21 -15.64 -20.79
C LYS A 340 6.31 -15.51 -21.84
N GLN A 341 6.39 -16.48 -22.75
CA GLN A 341 7.25 -16.43 -23.92
C GLN A 341 6.53 -17.20 -25.04
N SER A 342 6.38 -16.58 -26.20
CA SER A 342 5.62 -17.12 -27.34
C SER A 342 6.36 -16.97 -28.68
N GLY A 343 7.60 -16.47 -28.63
CA GLY A 343 8.53 -16.47 -29.74
C GLY A 343 9.97 -16.61 -29.24
N ALA A 344 10.75 -17.43 -29.93
CA ALA A 344 12.20 -17.54 -29.80
C ALA A 344 12.79 -17.71 -31.20
N GLY A 345 14.02 -17.27 -31.42
CA GLY A 345 14.74 -17.42 -32.70
C GLY A 345 15.01 -16.13 -33.49
N GLY A 346 14.62 -14.96 -33.00
CA GLY A 346 15.13 -13.69 -33.52
C GLY A 346 16.47 -13.29 -32.89
N LEU A 347 17.29 -12.49 -33.57
CA LEU A 347 18.59 -12.06 -33.03
C LEU A 347 18.47 -10.84 -32.09
N GLY A 348 17.38 -10.08 -32.15
CA GLY A 348 17.20 -8.83 -31.42
C GLY A 348 17.32 -8.95 -29.88
N HIS A 349 17.78 -7.86 -29.25
CA HIS A 349 18.01 -7.76 -27.82
C HIS A 349 17.33 -6.54 -27.20
N LEU A 350 16.62 -6.73 -26.08
CA LEU A 350 16.08 -5.65 -25.26
C LEU A 350 16.73 -5.69 -23.88
N LYS A 351 17.58 -4.71 -23.60
CA LYS A 351 18.14 -4.44 -22.28
C LYS A 351 17.17 -3.58 -21.47
N ILE A 352 16.85 -4.04 -20.27
CA ILE A 352 15.90 -3.42 -19.35
C ILE A 352 16.67 -3.09 -18.08
N LYS A 353 16.76 -1.81 -17.73
CA LYS A 353 17.24 -1.35 -16.42
C LYS A 353 16.01 -0.92 -15.62
N ASN A 354 15.70 -1.59 -14.52
CA ASN A 354 14.58 -1.20 -13.66
C ASN A 354 15.12 -0.44 -12.44
N GLY A 355 14.83 0.86 -12.35
CA GLY A 355 15.18 1.70 -11.20
C GLY A 355 14.01 1.98 -10.25
N ALA A 356 12.83 1.41 -10.52
CA ALA A 356 11.61 1.57 -9.73
C ALA A 356 11.31 0.32 -8.88
N SER A 357 10.04 0.07 -8.55
CA SER A 357 9.55 -1.16 -7.93
C SER A 357 9.61 -2.36 -8.88
N ASP A 358 9.33 -3.57 -8.37
CA ASP A 358 9.28 -4.76 -9.22
C ASP A 358 8.31 -4.58 -10.39
N THR A 359 8.74 -4.91 -11.60
CA THR A 359 8.00 -4.62 -12.83
C THR A 359 8.01 -5.81 -13.78
N THR A 360 6.89 -6.11 -14.41
CA THR A 360 6.81 -6.95 -15.61
C THR A 360 6.81 -6.10 -16.88
N ILE A 361 7.55 -6.56 -17.88
CA ILE A 361 7.72 -5.90 -19.17
C ILE A 361 7.16 -6.83 -20.24
N SER A 362 6.03 -6.45 -20.83
CA SER A 362 5.38 -7.12 -21.96
C SER A 362 5.80 -6.45 -23.28
N LEU A 363 6.43 -7.20 -24.18
CA LEU A 363 6.76 -6.74 -25.53
C LEU A 363 5.68 -7.20 -26.52
N VAL A 364 4.92 -6.26 -27.07
CA VAL A 364 3.71 -6.53 -27.87
C VAL A 364 3.90 -6.03 -29.31
N PRO A 365 3.59 -6.82 -30.36
CA PRO A 365 3.64 -6.36 -31.74
C PRO A 365 2.75 -5.12 -31.96
N SER A 366 3.25 -4.11 -32.67
CA SER A 366 2.50 -2.87 -32.93
C SER A 366 1.44 -3.00 -34.04
N LYS A 367 1.33 -4.16 -34.68
CA LYS A 367 0.37 -4.47 -35.76
C LYS A 367 -0.39 -5.76 -35.44
N GLY A 368 -1.63 -5.85 -35.93
CA GLY A 368 -2.56 -6.95 -35.70
C GLY A 368 -3.81 -6.50 -34.95
N THR A 369 -4.91 -7.22 -35.09
CA THR A 369 -6.22 -6.84 -34.52
C THR A 369 -6.30 -7.06 -33.01
N LYS A 370 -5.55 -8.01 -32.45
CA LYS A 370 -5.34 -8.22 -31.00
C LYS A 370 -3.93 -8.79 -30.76
N PRO A 371 -2.86 -7.97 -30.82
CA PRO A 371 -1.49 -8.48 -30.75
C PRO A 371 -1.19 -9.04 -29.35
N LYS A 372 -0.76 -10.30 -29.31
CA LYS A 372 -0.34 -10.96 -28.05
C LYS A 372 1.13 -10.59 -27.74
N PRO A 373 1.51 -10.45 -26.46
CA PRO A 373 2.92 -10.24 -26.10
C PRO A 373 3.79 -11.41 -26.57
N VAL A 374 4.91 -11.10 -27.23
CA VAL A 374 5.93 -12.09 -27.65
C VAL A 374 6.64 -12.65 -26.42
N PHE A 375 6.86 -11.80 -25.42
CA PHE A 375 7.23 -12.22 -24.08
C PHE A 375 6.70 -11.23 -23.04
N THR A 376 6.59 -11.72 -21.80
CA THR A 376 6.44 -10.92 -20.59
C THR A 376 7.52 -11.36 -19.62
N VAL A 377 8.41 -10.46 -19.22
CA VAL A 377 9.54 -10.76 -18.32
C VAL A 377 9.45 -9.95 -17.04
N TYR A 378 9.68 -10.60 -15.91
CA TYR A 378 9.74 -9.98 -14.59
C TYR A 378 11.15 -9.48 -14.30
N VAL A 379 11.29 -8.19 -13.99
CA VAL A 379 12.57 -7.54 -13.65
C VAL A 379 12.41 -6.86 -12.29
N ARG A 380 13.27 -7.25 -11.34
CA ARG A 380 13.21 -6.72 -9.97
C ARG A 380 13.53 -5.24 -9.94
N GLY A 381 12.98 -4.52 -8.96
CA GLY A 381 13.40 -3.15 -8.64
C GLY A 381 14.90 -3.08 -8.33
N GLY A 382 15.59 -2.08 -8.91
CA GLY A 382 17.06 -1.97 -8.94
C GLY A 382 17.76 -2.97 -9.89
N GLY A 383 17.02 -3.86 -10.54
CA GLY A 383 17.55 -4.93 -11.37
C GLY A 383 17.87 -4.51 -12.81
N THR A 384 18.71 -5.28 -13.48
CA THR A 384 18.89 -5.21 -14.93
C THR A 384 18.72 -6.59 -15.55
N TYR A 385 18.12 -6.66 -16.74
CA TYR A 385 17.99 -7.90 -17.51
C TYR A 385 18.11 -7.61 -19.00
N THR A 386 18.50 -8.61 -19.80
CA THR A 386 18.51 -8.51 -21.26
C THR A 386 17.71 -9.65 -21.86
N ALA A 387 16.50 -9.35 -22.35
CA ALA A 387 15.73 -10.29 -23.13
C ALA A 387 16.40 -10.45 -24.51
N LYS A 388 16.56 -11.71 -24.94
CA LYS A 388 17.12 -12.12 -26.24
C LYS A 388 16.07 -12.93 -27.00
N GLY A 389 16.28 -13.16 -28.30
CA GLY A 389 15.35 -13.96 -29.10
C GLY A 389 14.32 -13.14 -29.90
N ILE A 390 14.47 -11.80 -29.93
CA ILE A 390 13.44 -10.88 -30.46
C ILE A 390 13.53 -10.84 -31.99
N GLN A 391 12.41 -11.14 -32.65
CA GLN A 391 12.30 -11.10 -34.11
C GLN A 391 12.29 -9.67 -34.65
N ASP A 392 12.58 -9.53 -35.93
CA ASP A 392 12.47 -8.26 -36.64
C ASP A 392 11.01 -7.81 -36.72
N GLY A 393 10.77 -6.53 -36.45
CA GLY A 393 9.42 -5.99 -36.39
C GLY A 393 9.33 -4.69 -35.59
N THR A 394 8.12 -4.16 -35.49
CA THR A 394 7.82 -2.95 -34.70
C THR A 394 6.93 -3.35 -33.52
N TYR A 395 7.36 -2.98 -32.31
CA TYR A 395 6.74 -3.39 -31.06
C TYR A 395 6.42 -2.19 -30.18
N ARG A 396 5.50 -2.39 -29.22
CA ARG A 396 5.25 -1.51 -28.08
C ARG A 396 5.62 -2.23 -26.80
N ILE A 397 6.03 -1.45 -25.80
CA ILE A 397 6.41 -1.95 -24.49
C ILE A 397 5.34 -1.52 -23.49
N TYR A 398 4.82 -2.51 -22.78
CA TYR A 398 3.85 -2.36 -21.70
C TYR A 398 4.51 -2.76 -20.39
N THR A 399 4.27 -1.97 -19.35
CA THR A 399 4.86 -2.13 -18.02
C THR A 399 3.77 -2.23 -16.98
N ALA A 400 3.82 -3.26 -16.14
CA ALA A 400 3.03 -3.36 -14.93
C ALA A 400 3.99 -3.47 -13.74
N SER A 401 3.92 -2.54 -12.79
CA SER A 401 4.72 -2.56 -11.57
C SER A 401 3.83 -2.78 -10.34
N GLY A 402 4.44 -3.20 -9.23
CA GLY A 402 3.74 -3.30 -7.94
C GLY A 402 4.47 -4.18 -6.92
N GLU A 403 3.73 -4.59 -5.89
CA GLU A 403 4.21 -5.46 -4.82
C GLU A 403 3.48 -6.82 -4.75
N ASP A 404 4.12 -7.77 -4.05
CA ASP A 404 3.65 -9.12 -3.74
C ASP A 404 3.09 -9.89 -4.95
N TRP A 405 4.01 -10.50 -5.70
CA TRP A 405 3.72 -11.25 -6.91
C TRP A 405 2.89 -12.52 -6.66
N ASN A 406 1.71 -12.57 -7.29
CA ASN A 406 0.87 -13.76 -7.38
C ASN A 406 1.23 -14.55 -8.65
N ALA A 407 1.81 -15.74 -8.49
CA ALA A 407 2.23 -16.59 -9.59
C ALA A 407 1.06 -17.16 -10.41
N ASP A 408 -0.03 -17.57 -9.73
CA ASP A 408 -1.19 -18.20 -10.37
C ASP A 408 -1.96 -17.20 -11.23
N LYS A 409 -2.14 -15.98 -10.73
CA LYS A 409 -2.75 -14.87 -11.45
C LYS A 409 -1.78 -14.04 -12.30
N LYS A 410 -0.47 -14.36 -12.28
CA LYS A 410 0.59 -13.71 -13.06
C LYS A 410 0.62 -12.17 -12.94
N GLY A 411 0.46 -11.64 -11.72
CA GLY A 411 0.42 -10.19 -11.49
C GLY A 411 0.71 -9.79 -10.05
N PHE A 412 0.82 -8.48 -9.83
CA PHE A 412 1.02 -7.86 -8.52
C PHE A 412 -0.30 -7.71 -7.77
N THR A 413 -0.26 -7.80 -6.43
CA THR A 413 -1.46 -7.74 -5.59
C THR A 413 -1.63 -6.45 -4.81
N ARG A 414 -0.65 -5.55 -4.87
CA ARG A 414 -0.67 -4.22 -4.22
C ARG A 414 0.15 -3.21 -5.03
N ASP A 415 -0.14 -1.93 -4.81
CA ASP A 415 0.60 -0.79 -5.35
C ASP A 415 0.80 -0.86 -6.87
N CYS A 416 -0.25 -1.32 -7.57
CA CYS A 416 -0.15 -1.67 -8.98
C CYS A 416 -0.24 -0.43 -9.86
N ALA A 417 0.73 -0.24 -10.75
CA ALA A 417 0.68 0.77 -11.79
C ALA A 417 0.87 0.12 -13.17
N TYR A 418 0.05 0.55 -14.13
CA TYR A 418 -0.01 -0.03 -15.47
C TYR A 418 0.18 1.07 -16.50
N SER A 419 1.21 0.94 -17.33
CA SER A 419 1.57 1.95 -18.33
C SER A 419 2.10 1.33 -19.61
N LYS A 420 2.17 2.14 -20.66
CA LYS A 420 2.79 1.82 -21.95
C LYS A 420 3.78 2.90 -22.34
N PHE A 421 4.84 2.53 -23.04
CA PHE A 421 5.64 3.48 -23.81
C PHE A 421 4.84 3.93 -25.03
N ASP A 422 4.84 5.23 -25.30
CA ASP A 422 4.13 5.80 -26.45
C ASP A 422 4.88 5.55 -27.77
N ASP A 423 6.21 5.57 -27.69
CA ASP A 423 7.12 5.24 -28.77
C ASP A 423 7.09 3.75 -29.15
N THR A 424 7.32 3.47 -30.43
CA THR A 424 7.44 2.11 -30.95
C THR A 424 8.90 1.71 -31.17
N PHE A 425 9.25 0.51 -30.73
CA PHE A 425 10.60 -0.03 -30.82
C PHE A 425 10.71 -0.90 -32.08
N LYS A 426 11.54 -0.48 -33.05
CA LYS A 426 11.79 -1.23 -34.28
C LYS A 426 13.04 -2.10 -34.12
N PHE A 427 12.87 -3.41 -34.16
CA PHE A 427 13.97 -4.37 -34.23
C PHE A 427 14.25 -4.70 -35.69
N THR A 428 15.51 -4.63 -36.08
CA THR A 428 16.01 -4.99 -37.40
C THR A 428 17.37 -5.67 -37.26
N THR A 429 17.55 -6.78 -37.96
CA THR A 429 18.76 -7.61 -37.92
C THR A 429 19.24 -7.84 -39.35
N THR A 430 20.56 -7.92 -39.52
CA THR A 430 21.21 -8.17 -40.80
C THR A 430 22.28 -9.25 -40.60
N ALA A 431 22.90 -9.72 -41.70
CA ALA A 431 23.98 -10.70 -41.61
C ALA A 431 25.18 -10.26 -40.75
N SER A 432 25.36 -8.95 -40.51
CA SER A 432 26.49 -8.38 -39.75
C SER A 432 26.09 -7.49 -38.56
N SER A 433 24.79 -7.24 -38.32
CA SER A 433 24.34 -6.35 -37.25
C SER A 433 23.02 -6.79 -36.61
N THR A 434 22.84 -6.43 -35.34
CA THR A 434 21.65 -6.79 -34.55
C THR A 434 21.17 -5.60 -33.74
N SER A 435 19.86 -5.35 -33.74
CA SER A 435 19.26 -4.29 -32.92
C SER A 435 19.35 -4.59 -31.43
N ILE A 436 19.97 -3.68 -30.67
CA ILE A 436 20.02 -3.70 -29.21
C ILE A 436 19.30 -2.45 -28.69
N TRP A 437 18.07 -2.61 -28.21
CA TRP A 437 17.35 -1.54 -27.53
C TRP A 437 17.68 -1.54 -26.03
N THR A 438 17.81 -0.36 -25.43
CA THR A 438 17.93 -0.21 -23.97
C THR A 438 16.82 0.69 -23.46
N ILE A 439 16.03 0.20 -22.50
CA ILE A 439 15.05 0.99 -21.74
C ILE A 439 15.49 1.13 -20.28
N THR A 440 15.14 2.25 -19.67
CA THR A 440 15.34 2.50 -18.24
C THR A 440 14.01 2.86 -17.60
N LEU A 441 13.57 2.08 -16.62
CA LEU A 441 12.34 2.27 -15.88
C LEU A 441 12.66 3.06 -14.60
N THR A 442 12.97 4.34 -14.80
CA THR A 442 13.14 5.33 -13.72
C THR A 442 12.39 6.58 -14.15
N PRO A 443 11.34 7.03 -13.45
CA PRO A 443 10.69 8.29 -13.79
C PRO A 443 11.67 9.44 -13.53
N VAL A 444 12.04 10.17 -14.59
CA VAL A 444 12.89 11.37 -14.52
C VAL A 444 12.18 12.51 -15.23
N VAL A 445 12.09 13.66 -14.55
CA VAL A 445 11.52 14.88 -15.13
C VAL A 445 12.35 15.31 -16.33
N GLY A 446 11.72 15.45 -17.49
CA GLY A 446 12.41 15.71 -18.76
C GLY A 446 13.03 14.47 -19.42
N GLY A 447 12.66 13.26 -19.00
CA GLY A 447 13.04 12.02 -19.67
C GLY A 447 12.59 11.95 -21.14
N ASN A 448 13.34 11.21 -21.95
CA ASN A 448 13.12 11.09 -23.39
C ASN A 448 12.10 10.01 -23.80
N ALA A 449 11.46 9.34 -22.84
CA ALA A 449 10.48 8.29 -23.08
C ALA A 449 9.13 8.71 -22.48
N SER A 450 8.15 9.01 -23.34
CA SER A 450 6.78 9.28 -22.91
C SER A 450 6.06 7.97 -22.59
N THR A 451 5.28 7.98 -21.52
CA THR A 451 4.40 6.88 -21.14
C THR A 451 2.98 7.36 -20.92
N SER A 452 2.00 6.59 -21.40
CA SER A 452 0.60 6.73 -21.02
C SER A 452 0.20 5.64 -20.03
N ASP A 453 -0.74 5.95 -19.14
CA ASP A 453 -1.40 4.96 -18.30
C ASP A 453 -2.27 3.99 -19.14
N VAL A 454 -2.50 2.80 -18.59
CA VAL A 454 -3.26 1.70 -19.22
C VAL A 454 -4.26 1.17 -18.20
N ASP A 455 -5.55 1.11 -18.56
CA ASP A 455 -6.56 0.49 -17.69
C ASP A 455 -6.19 -1.00 -17.46
N PRO A 456 -6.10 -1.47 -16.19
CA PRO A 456 -5.67 -2.83 -15.87
C PRO A 456 -6.46 -3.93 -16.59
N SER A 457 -7.75 -3.69 -16.91
CA SER A 457 -8.60 -4.62 -17.66
C SER A 457 -8.21 -4.78 -19.13
N THR A 458 -7.46 -3.82 -19.68
CA THR A 458 -6.98 -3.81 -21.07
C THR A 458 -5.52 -4.24 -21.21
N PHE A 459 -4.83 -4.52 -20.10
CA PHE A 459 -3.39 -4.76 -20.11
C PHE A 459 -3.01 -6.11 -20.75
N PRO A 460 -1.99 -6.15 -21.63
CA PRO A 460 -1.59 -7.38 -22.34
C PRO A 460 -0.74 -8.32 -21.47
N ASN A 461 -1.44 -9.22 -20.76
CA ASN A 461 -0.88 -10.38 -20.04
C ASN A 461 -0.71 -11.61 -20.95
#